data_AF-A0A432U3J8-F1
#
_entry.id   AF-A0A432U3J8-F1
#
_cell.length_a   1.000
_cell.length_b   1.000
_cell.length_c   1.000
_cell.angle_alpha   90.00
_cell.angle_beta   90.00
_cell.angle_gamma   90.00
#
_symmetry.space_group_name_H-M   'P 1'
#
loop_
_entity.id
_entity.type
_entity.pdbx_description
1 polymer ?
#
loop_
_entity_poly.entity_id
_entity_poly.type
_entity_poly.pdbx_seq_one_letter_code
_entity_poly.pdbx_strand_id
1 'polypeptide(L)' 'GFLASGVYGFGAAIGFSFVLVVFSTIRERIDSANVPMVFQGTPIALITAGLMSMAFMGFIGLA' A
#
# COMPACT_ATOMS: atom_id res chain seq x y z
N GLY A 1 5.34 -26.65 11.93
CA GLY A 1 4.97 -27.73 11.00
C GLY A 1 4.89 -27.17 9.59
N PHE A 2 5.35 -27.91 8.58
CA PHE A 2 5.46 -27.47 7.18
C PHE A 2 4.17 -26.84 6.63
N LEU A 3 3.00 -27.43 6.93
CA LEU A 3 1.69 -26.89 6.51
C LEU A 3 1.38 -25.51 7.10
N ALA A 4 1.73 -25.26 8.37
CA ALA A 4 1.51 -23.96 9.00
C ALA A 4 2.37 -22.86 8.34
N SER A 5 3.62 -23.18 7.99
CA SER A 5 4.50 -22.26 7.27
C SER A 5 4.01 -21.99 5.84
N GLY A 6 3.47 -23.01 5.17
CA GLY A 6 2.86 -22.86 3.84
C GLY A 6 1.65 -21.92 3.85
N VAL A 7 0.74 -22.11 4.81
CA VAL A 7 -0.45 -21.24 4.98
C VAL A 7 -0.04 -19.81 5.34
N TYR A 8 0.95 -19.64 6.24
CA TYR A 8 1.45 -18.33 6.61
C TYR A 8 2.09 -17.59 5.41
N GLY A 9 2.94 -18.29 4.65
CA GLY A 9 3.55 -17.71 3.45
C GLY A 9 2.53 -17.35 2.37
N PHE A 10 1.50 -18.19 2.18
CA PHE A 10 0.42 -17.91 1.23
C PHE A 10 -0.43 -16.71 1.66
N GLY A 11 -0.78 -16.60 2.94
CA GLY A 11 -1.47 -15.44 3.49
C GLY A 11 -0.66 -14.15 3.35
N ALA A 12 0.65 -14.21 3.62
CA ALA A 12 1.56 -13.08 3.43
C ALA A 12 1.65 -12.65 1.95
N ALA A 13 1.71 -13.61 1.02
CA ALA A 13 1.74 -13.33 -0.41
C ALA A 13 0.45 -12.63 -0.87
N ILE A 14 -0.72 -13.12 -0.46
CA ILE A 14 -2.02 -12.49 -0.77
C ILE A 14 -2.07 -11.06 -0.23
N GLY A 15 -1.69 -10.87 1.04
CA GLY A 15 -1.66 -9.56 1.67
C GLY A 15 -0.75 -8.59 0.93
N PHE A 16 0.46 -9.03 0.56
CA PHE A 16 1.41 -8.22 -0.20
C PHE A 16 0.90 -7.87 -1.60
N SER A 17 0.29 -8.83 -2.32
CA SER A 17 -0.33 -8.56 -3.61
C SER A 17 -1.44 -7.52 -3.52
N PHE A 18 -2.27 -7.59 -2.48
CA PHE A 18 -3.31 -6.59 -2.22
C PHE A 18 -2.71 -5.18 -2.02
N VAL A 19 -1.64 -5.07 -1.22
CA VAL A 19 -0.92 -3.80 -1.01
C VAL A 19 -0.42 -3.22 -2.33
N LEU A 20 0.17 -4.04 -3.21
CA LEU A 20 0.66 -3.60 -4.51
C LEU A 20 -0.44 -3.07 -5.42
N VAL A 21 -1.60 -3.73 -5.46
CA VAL A 21 -2.76 -3.28 -6.27
C VAL A 21 -3.27 -1.92 -5.79
N VAL A 22 -3.37 -1.74 -4.48
CA VAL A 22 -3.77 -0.45 -3.87
C VAL A 22 -2.76 0.66 -4.23
N PHE A 23 -1.45 0.40 -4.08
CA PHE A 23 -0.40 1.34 -4.48
C PHE A 23 -0.47 1.71 -5.96
N SER A 24 -0.66 0.72 -6.83
CA SER A 24 -0.80 0.94 -8.28
C SER A 24 -1.97 1.86 -8.60
N THR A 25 -3.12 1.60 -7.98
CA THR A 25 -4.35 2.37 -8.20
C THR A 25 -4.21 3.82 -7.73
N ILE A 26 -3.56 4.04 -6.57
CA ILE A 26 -3.29 5.38 -6.06
C ILE A 26 -2.38 6.15 -7.00
N ARG A 27 -1.32 5.50 -7.51
CA ARG A 27 -0.37 6.13 -8.43
C ARG A 27 -1.04 6.53 -9.75
N GLU A 28 -1.85 5.65 -10.32
CA GLU A 28 -2.62 5.94 -11.53
C GLU A 28 -3.57 7.14 -11.32
N ARG A 29 -4.25 7.21 -10.17
CA ARG A 29 -5.11 8.34 -9.83
C ARG A 29 -4.34 9.65 -9.70
N ILE A 30 -3.17 9.64 -9.07
CA ILE A 30 -2.32 10.84 -8.92
C ILE A 30 -1.86 11.34 -10.28
N ASP A 31 -1.44 10.44 -11.18
CA ASP A 31 -0.98 10.80 -12.52
C ASP A 31 -2.11 11.42 -13.36
N SER A 32 -3.36 11.02 -13.13
CA SER A 32 -4.55 11.62 -13.76
C SER A 32 -5.08 12.89 -13.07
N ALA A 33 -4.59 13.21 -11.87
CA ALA A 33 -5.08 14.31 -11.07
C ALA A 33 -4.34 15.62 -11.39
N ASN A 34 -5.03 16.75 -11.24
CA ASN A 34 -4.43 18.08 -11.37
C ASN A 34 -3.62 18.43 -10.12
N VAL A 35 -2.38 17.91 -10.03
CA VAL A 35 -1.45 18.19 -8.93
C VAL A 35 -0.64 19.47 -9.24
N PRO A 36 -0.57 20.45 -8.32
CA PRO A 36 0.24 21.66 -8.50
C PRO A 36 1.72 21.31 -8.73
N MET A 37 2.40 22.05 -9.61
CA MET A 37 3.76 21.76 -10.08
C MET A 37 4.79 21.50 -8.95
N VAL A 38 4.64 22.18 -7.82
CA VAL A 38 5.54 22.05 -6.64
C VAL A 38 5.40 20.70 -5.91
N PHE A 39 4.27 20.02 -6.08
CA PHE A 39 3.98 18.74 -5.42
C PHE A 39 4.12 17.53 -6.35
N GLN A 40 4.38 17.73 -7.65
CA GLN A 40 4.49 16.66 -8.63
C GLN A 40 5.71 15.78 -8.37
N GLY A 41 5.56 14.47 -8.63
CA GLY A 41 6.63 13.48 -8.47
C GLY A 41 6.82 13.04 -7.01
N THR A 42 8.00 13.34 -6.45
CA THR A 42 8.41 12.82 -5.12
C THR A 42 7.54 13.31 -3.96
N PRO A 43 7.13 14.59 -3.86
CA PRO A 43 6.39 15.07 -2.70
C PRO A 43 5.02 14.39 -2.53
N ILE A 44 4.22 14.30 -3.60
CA ILE A 44 2.93 13.60 -3.57
C ILE A 44 3.11 12.11 -3.25
N ALA A 45 4.16 11.46 -3.77
CA ALA A 45 4.46 10.07 -3.46
C ALA A 45 4.72 9.86 -1.96
N LEU A 46 5.53 10.72 -1.32
CA LEU A 46 5.79 10.65 0.12
C LEU A 46 4.53 10.89 0.96
N ILE A 47 3.68 11.84 0.58
CA ILE A 47 2.40 12.09 1.26
C ILE A 47 1.51 10.84 1.18
N THR A 48 1.38 10.25 -0.01
CA THR A 48 0.53 9.07 -0.19
C THR A 48 1.08 7.83 0.51
N ALA A 49 2.39 7.66 0.58
CA ALA A 49 3.03 6.62 1.39
C ALA A 49 2.72 6.81 2.90
N GLY A 50 2.77 8.07 3.39
CA GLY A 50 2.38 8.40 4.77
C GLY A 50 0.90 8.11 5.07
N LEU A 51 -0.01 8.50 4.17
CA LEU A 51 -1.43 8.20 4.27
C LEU A 51 -1.69 6.68 4.27
N MET A 52 -0.98 5.95 3.42
CA MET A 52 -1.11 4.49 3.36
C MET A 52 -0.58 3.82 4.62
N SER A 53 0.53 4.30 5.18
CA SER A 53 1.03 3.84 6.48
C SER A 53 -0.03 3.98 7.56
N MET A 54 -0.71 5.14 7.63
CA MET A 54 -1.81 5.35 8.59
C MET A 54 -3.01 4.42 8.31
N ALA A 55 -3.34 4.15 7.05
CA ALA A 55 -4.38 3.18 6.70
C ALA A 55 -4.01 1.76 7.18
N PHE A 56 -2.73 1.38 7.04
CA PHE A 56 -2.24 0.10 7.55
C PHE A 56 -2.18 0.03 9.08
N MET A 57 -1.91 1.15 9.75
CA MET A 57 -1.98 1.24 11.22
C MET A 57 -3.39 0.88 11.73
N GLY A 58 -4.45 1.06 10.93
CA GLY A 58 -5.80 0.63 11.27
C GLY A 58 -5.95 -0.90 11.44
N PHE A 59 -5.01 -1.70 10.92
CA PHE A 59 -5.00 -3.15 11.14
C PHE A 59 -4.19 -3.55 12.39
N ILE A 60 -3.52 -2.61 13.07
CA ILE A 60 -2.80 -2.89 14.32
C ILE A 60 -3.83 -3.28 15.39
N GLY A 61 -3.74 -4.52 15.86
CA GLY A 61 -4.66 -5.10 16.84
C GLY A 61 -5.57 -6.23 16.32
N LEU A 62 -5.51 -6.56 15.02
CA LEU A 62 -6.24 -7.68 14.41
C LEU A 62 -5.52 -9.05 14.51
N ALA A 63 -4.65 -9.23 15.50
CA ALA A 63 -3.87 -10.45 15.71
C ALA A 63 -4.34 -11.23 16.94
#